data_AF-A0A372RDC7-F1
#
_entry.id   AF-A0A372RDC7-F1
#
_cell.length_a   1.000
_cell.length_b   1.000
_cell.length_c   1.000
_cell.angle_alpha   90.00
_cell.angle_beta   90.00
_cell.angle_gamma   90.00
#
_symmetry.space_group_name_H-M   'P 1'
#
loop_
_entity.id
_entity.type
_entity.pdbx_description
1 polymer ?
#
loop_
_entity_poly.entity_id
_entity_poly.type
_entity_poly.pdbx_seq_one_letter_code
_entity_poly.pdbx_strand_id
1 'polypeptide(L)'
;MGVSISTEDFATLEKYIYKNEEEQATILQNTGWELEAQDHDIVIFMGTDVITTTLIRAVVTVCLIKQKETMDNFYNKIVVESKKNFDATIKQLYTEGQKLEHELHITKDRLLKQDKELEQYFKAMPINQHIANIEVGENE
;
A
#
# COMPACT_ATOMS: atom_id res chain seq x y z
N MET A 1 11.51 -9.47 9.24
CA MET A 1 11.06 -8.37 10.11
C MET A 1 11.15 -8.88 11.54
N GLY A 2 11.99 -8.26 12.37
CA GLY A 2 12.16 -8.67 13.76
C GLY A 2 11.11 -8.04 14.66
N VAL A 3 10.67 -8.75 15.69
CA VAL A 3 9.79 -8.21 16.73
C VAL A 3 10.68 -7.60 17.80
N SER A 4 10.39 -6.35 18.19
CA SER A 4 11.04 -5.75 19.35
C SER A 4 10.13 -5.93 20.56
N ILE A 5 10.54 -6.81 21.47
CA ILE A 5 9.90 -6.98 22.78
C ILE A 5 10.59 -6.00 23.74
N SER A 6 9.82 -5.28 24.56
CA SER A 6 10.36 -4.43 25.63
C SER A 6 10.26 -5.15 26.97
N THR A 7 10.99 -4.63 27.96
CA THR A 7 10.88 -5.11 29.35
C THR A 7 9.49 -4.85 29.94
N GLU A 8 8.74 -3.88 29.42
CA GLU A 8 7.39 -3.57 29.89
C GLU A 8 6.38 -4.67 29.52
N ASP A 9 6.60 -5.34 28.38
CA ASP A 9 5.77 -6.47 27.94
C ASP A 9 5.79 -7.65 28.92
N PHE A 10 6.84 -7.70 29.76
CA PHE A 10 7.05 -8.70 30.79
C PHE A 10 7.19 -8.07 32.18
N ALA A 11 6.72 -6.84 32.40
CA ALA A 11 6.84 -6.17 33.69
C ALA A 11 6.21 -6.99 34.83
N THR A 12 5.19 -7.78 34.53
CA THR A 12 4.53 -8.68 35.47
C THR A 12 5.39 -9.87 35.91
N LEU A 13 6.45 -10.19 35.15
CA LEU A 13 7.44 -11.22 35.47
C LEU A 13 8.67 -10.66 36.19
N GLU A 14 8.62 -9.43 36.70
CA GLU A 14 9.75 -8.85 37.41
C GLU A 14 10.18 -9.73 38.58
N LYS A 15 11.46 -10.08 38.63
CA LYS A 15 12.08 -10.96 39.65
C LYS A 15 11.51 -12.38 39.73
N TYR A 16 10.75 -12.83 38.73
CA TYR A 16 10.13 -14.16 38.68
C TYR A 16 11.10 -15.30 39.00
N ILE A 17 12.33 -15.25 38.46
CA ILE A 17 13.35 -16.29 38.65
C ILE A 17 13.82 -16.40 40.11
N TYR A 18 13.69 -15.36 40.91
CA TYR A 18 14.11 -15.35 42.32
C TYR A 18 12.99 -15.76 43.29
N LYS A 19 11.84 -16.17 42.77
CA LYS A 19 10.65 -16.55 43.53
C LYS A 19 10.57 -18.07 43.71
N ASN A 20 9.87 -18.52 44.76
CA ASN A 20 9.60 -19.95 44.92
C ASN A 20 8.47 -20.40 43.98
N GLU A 21 8.28 -21.72 43.84
CA GLU A 21 7.30 -22.29 42.90
C GLU A 21 5.84 -21.82 43.15
N GLU A 22 5.46 -21.65 44.42
CA GLU A 22 4.10 -21.19 44.79
C GLU A 22 3.89 -19.71 44.42
N GLU A 23 4.89 -18.86 44.66
CA GLU A 23 4.91 -17.47 44.23
C GLU A 23 4.93 -17.35 42.70
N GLN A 24 5.72 -18.20 42.02
CA GLN A 24 5.80 -18.24 40.56
C GLN A 24 4.45 -18.64 39.94
N ALA A 25 3.79 -19.67 40.46
CA ALA A 25 2.46 -20.08 40.03
C ALA A 25 1.43 -18.96 40.26
N THR A 26 1.52 -18.28 41.40
CA THR A 26 0.64 -17.14 41.74
C THR A 26 0.83 -15.98 40.77
N ILE A 27 2.07 -15.65 40.39
CA ILE A 27 2.37 -14.60 39.41
C ILE A 27 1.75 -14.98 38.06
N LEU A 28 1.98 -16.19 37.58
CA LEU A 28 1.42 -16.67 36.30
C LEU A 28 -0.11 -16.60 36.29
N GLN A 29 -0.75 -17.05 37.38
CA GLN A 29 -2.21 -16.97 37.52
C GLN A 29 -2.72 -15.53 37.51
N ASN A 30 -2.11 -14.62 38.27
CA ASN A 30 -2.50 -13.21 38.31
C ASN A 30 -2.33 -12.51 36.96
N THR A 31 -1.44 -13.00 36.10
CA THR A 31 -1.24 -12.51 34.73
C THR A 31 -2.18 -13.13 33.70
N GLY A 32 -3.06 -14.05 34.12
CA GLY A 32 -3.95 -14.79 33.23
C GLY A 32 -3.25 -15.90 32.44
N TRP A 33 -2.03 -16.28 32.84
CA TRP A 33 -1.26 -17.39 32.26
C TRP A 33 -1.43 -18.63 33.12
N GLU A 34 -2.69 -19.00 33.34
CA GLU A 34 -3.01 -20.20 34.10
C GLU A 34 -2.56 -21.46 33.38
N LEU A 35 -2.41 -22.53 34.15
CA LEU A 35 -2.06 -23.84 33.64
C LEU A 35 -3.14 -24.33 32.66
N GLU A 36 -2.72 -24.75 31.47
CA GLU A 36 -3.60 -25.30 30.46
C GLU A 36 -3.31 -26.78 30.22
N ALA A 37 -4.30 -27.51 29.70
CA ALA A 37 -4.15 -28.94 29.42
C ALA A 37 -2.95 -29.24 28.50
N GLN A 38 -2.65 -28.34 27.56
CA GLN A 38 -1.50 -28.44 26.65
C GLN A 38 -0.14 -28.34 27.36
N ASP A 39 -0.07 -27.73 28.54
CA ASP A 39 1.18 -27.63 29.29
C ASP A 39 1.65 -29.01 29.77
N HIS A 40 0.72 -29.95 30.02
CA HIS A 40 1.11 -31.32 30.37
C HIS A 40 1.75 -32.08 29.21
N ASP A 41 1.26 -31.89 27.98
CA ASP A 41 1.86 -32.50 26.79
C ASP A 41 3.25 -31.91 26.51
N ILE A 42 3.40 -30.59 26.69
CA ILE A 42 4.68 -29.91 26.53
C ILE A 42 5.66 -30.31 27.63
N VAL A 43 5.22 -30.50 28.88
CA VAL A 43 6.03 -31.03 29.97
C VAL A 43 6.64 -32.39 29.61
N ILE A 44 5.83 -33.31 29.10
CA ILE A 44 6.28 -34.64 28.69
C ILE A 44 7.30 -34.53 27.56
N PHE A 45 7.04 -33.64 26.59
CA PHE A 45 7.92 -33.44 25.44
C PHE A 45 9.26 -32.80 25.82
N MET A 46 9.25 -31.76 26.66
CA MET A 46 10.44 -30.98 27.02
C MET A 46 11.22 -31.60 28.18
N GLY A 47 10.62 -32.51 28.96
CA GLY A 47 11.24 -33.10 30.15
C GLY A 47 11.49 -32.06 31.26
N THR A 48 10.61 -31.08 31.40
CA THR A 48 10.72 -29.97 32.36
C THR A 48 9.50 -29.94 33.29
N ASP A 49 9.46 -29.03 34.26
CA ASP A 49 8.31 -28.86 35.13
C ASP A 49 7.20 -28.02 34.48
N VAL A 50 6.00 -28.11 35.05
CA VAL A 50 4.80 -27.48 34.48
C VAL A 50 4.80 -25.95 34.62
N ILE A 51 5.50 -25.41 35.62
CA ILE A 51 5.61 -23.97 35.85
C ILE A 51 6.52 -23.35 34.79
N THR A 52 7.69 -23.96 34.54
CA THR A 52 8.61 -23.57 33.46
C THR A 52 7.93 -23.66 32.09
N THR A 53 7.15 -24.72 31.86
CA THR A 53 6.41 -24.88 30.61
C THR A 53 5.37 -23.78 30.41
N THR A 54 4.57 -23.49 31.44
CA THR A 54 3.58 -22.41 31.43
C THR A 54 4.24 -21.05 31.16
N LEU A 55 5.39 -20.78 31.78
CA LEU A 55 6.17 -19.56 31.54
C LEU A 55 6.63 -19.45 30.08
N ILE A 56 7.19 -20.53 29.51
CA ILE A 56 7.64 -20.54 28.11
C ILE A 56 6.46 -20.26 27.18
N ARG A 57 5.32 -20.91 27.39
CA ARG A 57 4.11 -20.68 26.59
C ARG A 57 3.65 -19.23 26.70
N ALA A 58 3.62 -18.66 27.90
CA ALA A 58 3.24 -17.27 28.11
C ALA A 58 4.15 -16.31 27.33
N VAL A 59 5.47 -16.46 27.49
CA VAL A 59 6.47 -15.63 26.80
C VAL A 59 6.35 -15.73 25.28
N VAL A 60 6.22 -16.95 24.76
CA VAL A 60 6.04 -17.19 23.32
C VAL A 60 4.74 -16.56 22.81
N THR A 61 3.65 -16.68 23.57
CA THR A 61 2.34 -16.10 23.20
C THR A 61 2.43 -14.58 23.07
N VAL A 62 3.03 -13.90 24.05
CA VAL A 62 3.25 -12.44 23.99
C VAL A 62 4.07 -12.06 22.76
N CYS A 63 5.13 -12.81 22.47
CA CYS A 63 5.97 -12.56 21.30
C CYS A 63 5.20 -12.71 19.97
N LEU A 64 4.39 -13.76 19.85
CA LEU A 64 3.57 -14.01 18.66
C LEU A 64 2.48 -12.95 18.46
N ILE A 65 1.86 -12.48 19.55
CA ILE A 65 0.88 -11.38 19.48
C ILE A 65 1.55 -10.12 18.95
N LYS A 66 2.69 -9.71 19.51
CA LYS A 66 3.44 -8.54 19.02
C LYS A 66 3.91 -8.70 17.58
N GLN A 67 4.32 -9.91 17.19
CA GLN A 67 4.67 -10.20 15.81
C GLN A 67 3.50 -9.94 14.87
N LYS A 68 2.33 -10.44 15.24
CA LYS A 68 1.10 -10.27 14.47
C LYS A 68 0.73 -8.79 14.36
N GLU A 69 0.71 -8.06 15.47
CA GLU A 69 0.39 -6.62 15.46
C GLU A 69 1.36 -5.81 14.59
N THR A 70 2.67 -6.11 14.69
CA THR A 70 3.69 -5.46 13.87
C THR A 70 3.46 -5.75 12.38
N MET A 71 3.12 -6.99 12.06
CA MET A 71 2.86 -7.42 10.69
C MET A 71 1.58 -6.80 10.13
N ASP A 72 0.51 -6.77 10.91
CA ASP A 72 -0.77 -6.14 10.53
C ASP A 72 -0.57 -4.64 10.28
N ASN A 73 0.17 -3.95 11.15
CA ASN A 73 0.50 -2.53 10.98
C ASN A 73 1.34 -2.29 9.72
N PHE A 74 2.32 -3.15 9.45
CA PHE A 74 3.14 -3.08 8.24
C PHE A 74 2.29 -3.25 6.96
N TYR A 75 1.46 -4.29 6.91
CA TYR A 75 0.59 -4.53 5.75
C TYR A 75 -0.44 -3.42 5.56
N ASN A 76 -1.06 -2.94 6.63
CA ASN A 76 -1.99 -1.81 6.56
C ASN A 76 -1.32 -0.56 6.01
N LYS A 77 -0.08 -0.26 6.43
CA LYS A 77 0.68 0.87 5.90
C LYS A 77 0.94 0.73 4.39
N ILE A 78 1.38 -0.44 3.94
CA ILE A 78 1.59 -0.72 2.52
C ILE A 78 0.30 -0.54 1.72
N VAL A 79 -0.83 -1.07 2.21
CA VAL A 79 -2.11 -0.97 1.53
C VAL A 79 -2.55 0.48 1.40
N VAL A 80 -2.42 1.29 2.46
CA VAL A 80 -2.78 2.71 2.45
C VAL A 80 -1.88 3.49 1.49
N GLU A 81 -0.58 3.26 1.53
CA GLU A 81 0.38 3.93 0.66
C GLU A 81 0.18 3.57 -0.81
N SER A 82 -0.05 2.28 -1.10
CA SER A 82 -0.37 1.80 -2.44
C SER A 82 -1.65 2.43 -2.98
N LYS A 83 -2.73 2.46 -2.19
CA LYS A 83 -4.00 3.12 -2.58
C LYS A 83 -3.79 4.60 -2.87
N LYS A 84 -3.06 5.32 -2.02
CA LYS A 84 -2.76 6.74 -2.23
C LYS A 84 -2.00 6.98 -3.54
N ASN A 85 -1.02 6.12 -3.84
CA ASN A 85 -0.26 6.21 -5.08
C ASN A 85 -1.15 5.92 -6.30
N PHE A 86 -1.98 4.89 -6.24
CA PHE A 86 -2.94 4.59 -7.31
C PHE A 86 -3.92 5.76 -7.53
N ASP A 87 -4.50 6.31 -6.48
CA ASP A 87 -5.42 7.45 -6.58
C ASP A 87 -4.75 8.69 -7.20
N ALA A 88 -3.49 8.94 -6.87
CA ALA A 88 -2.71 10.03 -7.46
C ALA A 88 -2.47 9.80 -8.96
N THR A 89 -2.07 8.59 -9.35
CA THR A 89 -1.86 8.22 -10.75
C THR A 89 -3.15 8.33 -11.56
N ILE A 90 -4.27 7.85 -11.03
CA ILE A 90 -5.58 7.93 -11.70
C ILE A 90 -5.98 9.40 -11.92
N LYS A 91 -5.84 10.26 -10.91
CA LYS A 91 -6.13 11.70 -11.05
C LYS A 91 -5.25 12.36 -12.12
N GLN A 92 -3.98 11.99 -12.19
CA GLN A 92 -3.08 12.50 -13.21
C GLN A 92 -3.53 12.07 -14.61
N LEU A 93 -3.81 10.78 -14.82
CA LEU A 93 -4.29 10.25 -16.10
C LEU A 93 -5.60 10.89 -16.55
N TYR A 94 -6.55 11.12 -15.64
CA TYR A 94 -7.78 11.84 -15.97
C TYR A 94 -7.51 13.27 -16.44
N THR A 95 -6.61 13.97 -15.76
CA THR A 95 -6.24 15.36 -16.11
C THR A 95 -5.55 15.41 -17.48
N GLU A 96 -4.65 14.47 -17.76
CA GLU A 96 -3.99 14.35 -19.06
C GLU A 96 -4.99 14.01 -20.17
N GLY A 97 -5.94 13.10 -19.92
CA GLY A 97 -7.01 12.78 -20.85
C GLY A 97 -7.88 13.99 -21.21
N GLN A 98 -8.27 14.79 -20.22
CA GLN A 98 -9.04 16.02 -20.45
C GLN A 98 -8.28 17.05 -21.30
N LYS A 99 -6.97 17.20 -21.07
CA LYS A 99 -6.12 18.09 -21.90
C LYS A 99 -6.09 17.60 -23.34
N LEU A 100 -5.90 16.31 -23.55
CA LEU A 100 -5.84 15.72 -24.88
C LEU A 100 -7.18 15.85 -25.62
N GLU A 101 -8.30 15.65 -24.92
CA GLU A 101 -9.64 15.85 -25.49
C GLU A 101 -9.85 17.31 -25.93
N HIS A 102 -9.41 18.27 -25.12
CA HIS A 102 -9.48 19.69 -25.47
C HIS A 102 -8.61 20.03 -26.69
N GLU A 103 -7.38 19.53 -26.74
CA GLU A 103 -6.48 19.71 -27.89
C GLU A 103 -7.05 19.10 -29.16
N LEU A 104 -7.65 17.92 -29.07
CA LEU A 104 -8.33 17.25 -30.18
C LEU A 104 -9.50 18.10 -30.70
N HIS A 105 -10.30 18.69 -29.79
CA HIS A 105 -11.41 19.56 -30.17
C HIS A 105 -10.92 20.81 -30.92
N ILE A 106 -9.92 21.51 -30.39
CA ILE A 106 -9.32 22.68 -31.05
C ILE A 106 -8.75 22.30 -32.43
N THR A 107 -8.05 21.18 -32.52
CA THR A 107 -7.42 20.73 -33.77
C THR A 107 -8.48 20.41 -34.81
N LYS A 108 -9.57 19.74 -34.42
CA LYS A 108 -10.70 19.45 -35.29
C LYS A 108 -11.36 20.72 -35.83
N ASP A 109 -11.59 21.72 -34.98
CA ASP A 109 -12.19 22.99 -35.39
C ASP A 109 -11.29 23.75 -36.36
N ARG A 110 -9.96 23.74 -36.13
CA ARG A 110 -8.98 24.33 -37.06
C ARG A 110 -9.01 23.65 -38.42
N LEU A 111 -9.03 22.32 -38.47
CA LEU A 111 -9.11 21.56 -39.71
C LEU A 111 -10.39 21.88 -40.49
N LEU A 112 -11.54 21.92 -39.81
CA LEU A 112 -12.81 22.29 -40.44
C LEU A 112 -12.80 23.72 -41.00
N LYS A 113 -12.12 24.65 -40.33
CA LYS A 113 -11.96 26.02 -40.82
C LYS A 113 -11.07 26.07 -42.07
N GLN A 114 -9.94 25.37 -42.04
CA GLN A 114 -9.02 25.26 -43.18
C GLN A 114 -9.70 24.62 -44.40
N ASP A 115 -10.49 23.58 -44.20
CA ASP A 115 -11.24 22.90 -45.27
C ASP A 115 -12.25 23.86 -45.93
N LYS A 116 -12.99 24.64 -45.14
CA LYS A 116 -13.91 25.67 -45.66
C LYS A 116 -13.20 26.80 -46.39
N GLU A 117 -12.06 27.27 -45.87
CA GLU A 117 -11.25 28.31 -46.51
C GLU A 117 -10.72 27.83 -47.86
N LEU A 118 -10.25 26.57 -47.92
CA LEU A 118 -9.78 25.94 -49.16
C LEU A 118 -10.92 25.78 -50.18
N GLU A 119 -12.10 25.32 -49.76
CA GLU A 119 -13.27 25.27 -50.63
C GLU A 119 -13.63 26.64 -51.20
N GLN A 120 -13.63 27.69 -50.37
CA GLN A 120 -13.93 29.06 -50.80
C GLN A 120 -12.90 29.58 -51.79
N TYR A 121 -11.62 29.34 -51.53
CA TYR A 121 -10.53 29.69 -52.44
C TYR A 121 -10.78 29.06 -53.82
N PHE A 122 -11.00 27.74 -53.90
CA PHE A 122 -11.23 27.07 -55.17
C PHE A 122 -12.51 27.51 -55.89
N LYS A 123 -13.57 27.91 -55.15
CA LYS A 123 -14.82 28.45 -55.74
C LYS A 123 -14.69 29.88 -56.27
N ALA A 124 -13.73 30.67 -55.77
CA ALA A 124 -13.66 32.11 -56.05
C ALA A 124 -13.14 32.47 -57.45
N MET A 125 -12.45 31.55 -58.14
CA MET A 125 -11.87 31.79 -59.47
C MET A 125 -11.70 30.47 -60.24
N PRO A 126 -11.69 30.51 -61.60
CA PRO A 126 -11.52 29.32 -62.42
C PRO A 126 -10.16 28.63 -62.23
N ILE A 127 -10.13 27.31 -62.42
CA ILE A 127 -8.97 26.42 -62.15
C ILE A 127 -7.68 26.91 -62.83
N ASN A 128 -7.74 27.35 -64.09
CA ASN A 128 -6.55 27.83 -64.82
C ASN A 128 -5.87 29.03 -64.15
N GLN A 129 -6.67 29.83 -63.45
CA GLN A 129 -6.23 31.03 -62.75
C GLN A 129 -5.61 30.67 -61.38
N HIS A 130 -6.10 29.61 -60.74
CA HIS A 130 -5.45 29.01 -59.55
C HIS A 130 -4.08 28.43 -59.88
N ILE A 131 -3.97 27.68 -60.99
CA ILE A 131 -2.71 27.08 -61.45
C ILE A 131 -1.65 28.16 -61.70
N ALA A 132 -2.02 29.25 -62.38
CA ALA A 132 -1.11 30.37 -62.62
C ALA A 132 -0.60 31.04 -61.32
N ASN A 133 -1.45 31.17 -60.29
CA ASN A 133 -1.03 31.77 -59.01
C ASN A 133 -0.06 30.86 -58.23
N ILE A 134 -0.21 29.53 -58.34
CA ILE A 134 0.70 28.56 -57.71
C ILE A 134 2.06 28.58 -58.44
N GLU A 135 2.05 28.58 -59.77
CA GLU A 135 3.27 28.60 -60.60
C GLU A 135 4.07 29.92 -60.49
N VAL A 136 3.40 31.06 -60.26
CA VAL A 136 4.08 32.35 -60.02
C VAL A 136 4.73 32.40 -58.63
N GLY A 137 4.13 31.77 -57.62
CA GLY A 137 4.65 31.76 -56.24
C GLY A 137 5.89 30.89 -56.01
N GLU A 138 6.21 29.96 -56.91
CA GLU A 138 7.45 29.15 -56.84
C GLU A 138 8.68 29.86 -57.47
N ASN A 139 8.50 31.02 -58.11
CA ASN A 139 9.55 31.75 -58.85
C ASN A 139 10.05 33.03 -58.15
N GLU A 140 9.73 33.24 -56.87
CA GLU A 140 10.38 34.22 -55.95
C GLU A 140 11.22 33.50 -54.89
#